data_AF-A0A4U0Z099-F1
#
_entry.id   AF-A0A4U0Z099-F1
#
_cell.length_a   1.000
_cell.length_b   1.000
_cell.length_c   1.000
_cell.angle_alpha   90.00
_cell.angle_beta   90.00
_cell.angle_gamma   90.00
#
_symmetry.space_group_name_H-M   'P 1'
#
loop_
_entity.id
_entity.type
_entity.pdbx_description
1 polymer ?
#
loop_
_entity_poly.entity_id
_entity_poly.type
_entity_poly.pdbx_seq_one_letter_code
_entity_poly.pdbx_strand_id
1 'polypeptide(L)'
;MIRRAARAGLTLLLAASLAMTLLTGMQIARDPALRPFVDRGAAGIEAATERLMATHATPEALTEKLRLALHDDPRNWVVIDALLEVAEERALPLPVQLTDRIAALRAEDTSLLAMADSCARCAIDPGQCALSAELLCQAPMALTSAGDVMGIGRAGWNYMTGAEVDQLDLALSAVGLTATAAVVASGGTTMTLKLGAGMTRIARRMRLLSPRLVGLMDDTLRRGVDWAALPAARSTDDLSRLVRQAEVRPLTEVMQGVQRMGTALPPGQTLHLLRYVDDATDARRLANAAEALGPRTVGRMEVLGKARFLRATIRWSEVMWQLAASLAGLLLSLASVLAGMVQSVSLRLLRRLA
;
A
#
# COMPACT_ATOMS: atom_id res chain seq x y z
N MET A 1 -30.87 -9.47 -55.30
CA MET A 1 -30.60 -10.42 -54.20
C MET A 1 -29.37 -10.02 -53.36
N ILE A 2 -28.25 -9.65 -53.99
CA ILE A 2 -27.00 -9.21 -53.34
C ILE A 2 -27.17 -8.14 -52.25
N ARG A 3 -27.98 -7.09 -52.49
CA ARG A 3 -28.23 -6.01 -51.50
C ARG A 3 -28.99 -6.45 -50.25
N ARG A 4 -29.88 -7.45 -50.36
CA ARG A 4 -30.61 -7.99 -49.20
C ARG A 4 -29.69 -8.88 -48.36
N ALA A 5 -28.87 -9.69 -49.02
CA ALA A 5 -27.84 -10.50 -48.37
C ALA A 5 -26.79 -9.63 -47.64
N ALA A 6 -26.33 -8.53 -48.25
CA ALA A 6 -25.38 -7.61 -47.63
C ALA A 6 -25.96 -6.90 -46.39
N ARG A 7 -27.23 -6.48 -46.42
CA ARG A 7 -27.90 -5.91 -45.25
C ARG A 7 -28.08 -6.92 -44.13
N ALA A 8 -28.51 -8.14 -44.47
CA ALA A 8 -28.64 -9.23 -43.51
C ALA A 8 -27.29 -9.55 -42.85
N GLY A 9 -26.20 -9.57 -43.62
CA GLY A 9 -24.84 -9.78 -43.12
C GLY A 9 -24.37 -8.67 -42.17
N LEU A 10 -24.59 -7.40 -42.51
CA LEU A 10 -24.28 -6.27 -41.63
C LEU A 10 -25.08 -6.27 -40.32
N THR A 11 -26.38 -6.59 -40.37
CA THR A 11 -27.20 -6.71 -39.17
C THR A 11 -26.77 -7.88 -38.29
N LEU A 12 -26.33 -9.00 -38.89
CA LEU A 12 -25.78 -10.15 -38.17
C LEU A 12 -24.45 -9.80 -37.49
N LEU A 13 -23.57 -9.07 -38.18
CA LEU A 13 -22.30 -8.58 -37.63
C LEU A 13 -22.53 -7.62 -36.46
N LEU A 14 -23.49 -6.69 -36.57
CA LEU A 14 -23.81 -5.74 -35.51
C LEU A 14 -24.45 -6.43 -34.30
N ALA A 15 -25.36 -7.39 -34.54
CA ALA A 15 -25.94 -8.22 -33.49
C ALA A 15 -24.89 -9.10 -32.79
N ALA A 16 -23.96 -9.69 -33.55
CA ALA A 16 -22.84 -10.46 -33.00
C ALA A 16 -21.89 -9.58 -32.16
N SER A 17 -21.56 -8.39 -32.63
CA SER A 17 -20.73 -7.42 -31.90
C SER A 17 -21.40 -6.96 -30.60
N LEU A 18 -22.69 -6.67 -30.63
CA LEU A 18 -23.47 -6.29 -29.45
C LEU A 18 -23.57 -7.44 -28.44
N ALA A 19 -23.89 -8.65 -28.92
CA ALA A 19 -23.98 -9.85 -28.09
C ALA A 19 -22.63 -10.17 -27.42
N MET A 20 -21.52 -10.06 -28.17
CA MET A 20 -20.18 -10.29 -27.65
C MET A 20 -19.81 -9.22 -26.61
N THR A 21 -20.14 -7.95 -26.84
CA THR A 21 -19.91 -6.87 -25.87
C THR A 21 -20.72 -7.08 -24.57
N LEU A 22 -21.98 -7.47 -24.68
CA LEU A 22 -22.85 -7.79 -23.53
C LEU A 22 -22.35 -9.01 -22.75
N LEU A 23 -21.94 -10.08 -23.44
CA LEU A 23 -21.38 -11.28 -22.80
C LEU A 23 -20.08 -10.96 -22.05
N THR A 24 -19.20 -10.16 -22.65
CA THR A 24 -17.93 -9.75 -22.01
C THR A 24 -18.20 -8.87 -20.80
N GLY A 25 -19.12 -7.90 -20.92
CA GLY A 25 -19.54 -7.05 -19.78
C GLY A 25 -20.18 -7.85 -18.65
N MET A 26 -21.01 -8.85 -18.98
CA MET A 26 -21.63 -9.74 -18.00
C MET A 26 -20.61 -10.66 -17.31
N GLN A 27 -19.60 -11.16 -18.02
CA GLN A 27 -18.52 -11.93 -17.39
C GLN A 27 -17.77 -11.06 -16.38
N ILE A 28 -17.48 -9.81 -16.73
CA ILE A 28 -16.75 -8.87 -15.87
C ILE A 28 -17.56 -8.46 -14.63
N ALA A 29 -18.87 -8.30 -14.79
CA ALA A 29 -19.75 -8.01 -13.66
C ALA A 29 -19.90 -9.19 -12.68
N ARG A 30 -19.67 -10.42 -13.15
CA ARG A 30 -19.90 -11.65 -12.37
C ARG A 30 -18.62 -12.28 -11.81
N ASP A 31 -17.47 -11.96 -12.39
CA ASP A 31 -16.20 -12.55 -11.97
C ASP A 31 -15.37 -11.54 -11.14
N PRO A 32 -15.25 -11.76 -9.82
CA PRO A 32 -14.41 -10.92 -8.95
C PRO A 32 -12.91 -10.96 -9.30
N ALA A 33 -12.47 -11.86 -10.19
CA ALA A 33 -11.12 -11.88 -10.75
C ALA A 33 -10.93 -10.88 -11.92
N LEU A 34 -12.01 -10.40 -12.54
CA LEU A 34 -11.97 -9.45 -13.65
C LEU A 34 -11.88 -8.00 -13.16
N ARG A 35 -10.85 -7.73 -12.34
CA ARG A 35 -10.54 -6.38 -11.87
C ARG A 35 -10.03 -5.55 -13.06
N PRO A 36 -10.53 -4.32 -13.28
CA PRO A 36 -10.05 -3.46 -14.36
C PRO A 36 -8.57 -3.12 -14.22
N PHE A 37 -8.09 -3.08 -12.97
CA PHE A 37 -6.68 -2.90 -12.63
C PHE A 37 -6.14 -4.17 -12.00
N VAL A 38 -5.02 -4.64 -12.55
CA VAL A 38 -4.21 -5.72 -11.97
C VAL A 38 -2.88 -5.18 -11.51
N ASP A 39 -2.27 -5.86 -10.56
CA ASP A 39 -0.95 -5.48 -10.08
C ASP A 39 0.09 -5.73 -11.15
N ARG A 40 1.02 -4.79 -11.24
CA ARG A 40 2.15 -4.86 -12.15
C ARG A 40 3.22 -5.75 -11.54
N GLY A 41 3.89 -6.57 -12.36
CA GLY A 41 5.08 -7.33 -11.91
C GLY A 41 6.30 -6.41 -11.74
N ALA A 42 7.35 -6.91 -11.08
CA ALA A 42 8.53 -6.13 -10.66
C ALA A 42 9.15 -5.27 -11.77
N ALA A 43 9.56 -5.87 -12.90
CA ALA A 43 10.12 -5.14 -14.04
C ALA A 43 9.16 -4.07 -14.60
N GLY A 44 7.85 -4.32 -14.51
CA GLY A 44 6.86 -3.33 -14.91
C GLY A 44 6.77 -2.17 -13.93
N ILE A 45 6.88 -2.42 -12.62
CA ILE A 45 6.89 -1.39 -11.57
C ILE A 45 8.12 -0.50 -11.74
N GLU A 46 9.30 -1.10 -11.93
CA GLU A 46 10.54 -0.38 -12.21
C GLU A 46 10.38 0.54 -13.42
N ALA A 47 9.97 -0.01 -14.57
CA ALA A 47 9.80 0.78 -15.79
C ALA A 47 8.74 1.87 -15.66
N ALA A 48 7.63 1.63 -14.96
CA ALA A 48 6.59 2.64 -14.76
C ALA A 48 7.08 3.76 -13.84
N THR A 49 7.82 3.41 -12.79
CA THR A 49 8.36 4.38 -11.83
C THR A 49 9.46 5.21 -12.46
N GLU A 50 10.37 4.61 -13.24
CA GLU A 50 11.41 5.35 -13.98
C GLU A 50 10.84 6.39 -14.94
N ARG A 51 9.78 6.04 -15.68
CA ARG A 51 9.11 7.00 -16.58
C ARG A 51 8.54 8.20 -15.82
N LEU A 52 7.97 7.97 -14.64
CA LEU A 52 7.43 9.04 -13.81
C LEU A 52 8.57 9.88 -13.20
N MET A 53 9.65 9.24 -12.75
CA MET A 53 10.83 9.91 -12.20
C MET A 53 11.52 10.79 -13.24
N ALA A 54 11.60 10.37 -14.50
CA ALA A 54 12.14 11.18 -15.59
C ALA A 54 11.43 12.53 -15.75
N THR A 55 10.14 12.61 -15.41
CA THR A 55 9.34 13.84 -15.51
C THR A 55 9.29 14.62 -14.19
N HIS A 56 9.37 13.95 -13.05
CA HIS A 56 9.07 14.56 -11.74
C HIS A 56 10.29 14.74 -10.81
N ALA A 57 11.40 14.05 -11.06
CA ALA A 57 12.62 14.18 -10.26
C ALA A 57 13.50 15.30 -10.82
N THR A 58 13.09 16.56 -10.60
CA THR A 58 13.88 17.74 -11.00
C THR A 58 14.70 18.27 -9.82
N PRO A 59 15.80 19.01 -10.07
CA PRO A 59 16.59 19.64 -9.01
C PRO A 59 15.75 20.54 -8.09
N GLU A 60 14.81 21.29 -8.65
CA GLU A 60 13.93 22.21 -7.92
C GLU A 60 12.95 21.43 -7.02
N ALA A 61 12.33 20.39 -7.57
CA ALA A 61 11.39 19.54 -6.83
C ALA A 61 12.09 18.84 -5.66
N LEU A 62 13.34 18.39 -5.87
CA LEU A 62 14.12 17.71 -4.84
C LEU A 62 14.60 18.67 -3.77
N THR A 63 15.07 19.86 -4.17
CA THR A 63 15.48 20.93 -3.25
C THR A 63 14.31 21.35 -2.35
N GLU A 64 13.11 21.51 -2.92
CA GLU A 64 11.92 21.87 -2.14
C GLU A 64 11.55 20.79 -1.14
N LYS A 65 11.53 19.52 -1.57
CA LYS A 65 11.24 18.38 -0.69
C LYS A 65 12.26 18.24 0.44
N LEU A 66 13.54 18.40 0.15
CA LEU A 66 14.59 18.40 1.16
C LEU A 66 14.41 19.56 2.16
N ARG A 67 14.09 20.77 1.69
CA ARG A 67 13.80 21.90 2.59
C ARG A 67 12.62 21.62 3.51
N LEU A 68 11.53 21.07 2.97
CA LEU A 68 10.37 20.69 3.77
C LEU A 68 10.75 19.63 4.81
N ALA A 69 11.45 18.57 4.41
CA ALA A 69 11.88 17.50 5.32
C ALA A 69 12.84 17.98 6.43
N LEU A 70 13.62 19.05 6.19
CA LEU A 70 14.50 19.64 7.20
C LEU A 70 13.76 20.50 8.24
N HIS A 71 12.52 20.90 7.97
CA HIS A 71 11.66 21.62 8.92
C HIS A 71 10.88 20.68 9.85
N ASP A 72 10.83 19.39 9.56
CA ASP A 72 10.20 18.40 10.45
C ASP A 72 10.93 18.38 11.81
N ASP A 73 10.17 18.37 12.90
CA ASP A 73 10.68 18.22 14.27
C ASP A 73 9.91 17.09 14.99
N PRO A 74 10.54 15.94 15.26
CA PRO A 74 11.92 15.59 14.92
C PRO A 74 12.11 15.29 13.42
N ARG A 75 13.32 15.57 12.89
CA ARG A 75 13.65 15.35 11.48
C ARG A 75 13.60 13.88 11.09
N ASN A 76 13.01 13.60 9.93
CA ASN A 76 12.95 12.25 9.39
C ASN A 76 14.13 11.98 8.44
N TRP A 77 15.26 11.54 9.03
CA TRP A 77 16.46 11.22 8.27
C TRP A 77 16.27 10.10 7.24
N VAL A 78 15.30 9.20 7.41
CA VAL A 78 14.96 8.18 6.40
C VAL A 78 14.47 8.81 5.10
N VAL A 79 13.69 9.90 5.19
CA VAL A 79 13.23 10.65 4.01
C VAL A 79 14.36 11.45 3.40
N ILE A 80 15.13 12.17 4.23
CA ILE A 80 16.22 13.01 3.75
C ILE A 80 17.27 12.16 3.01
N ASP A 81 17.68 11.03 3.58
CA ASP A 81 18.63 10.11 2.94
C ASP A 81 18.08 9.55 1.63
N ALA A 82 16.82 9.11 1.61
CA ALA A 82 16.20 8.60 0.39
C ALA A 82 16.08 9.66 -0.72
N LEU A 83 15.91 10.94 -0.36
CA LEU A 83 15.91 12.05 -1.33
C LEU A 83 17.33 12.37 -1.82
N LEU A 84 18.34 12.31 -0.95
CA LEU A 84 19.75 12.46 -1.34
C LEU A 84 20.20 11.33 -2.28
N GLU A 85 19.81 10.09 -2.00
CA GLU A 85 20.04 8.95 -2.88
C GLU A 85 19.43 9.16 -4.27
N VAL A 86 18.24 9.77 -4.36
CA VAL A 86 17.64 10.13 -5.66
C VAL A 86 18.47 11.20 -6.38
N ALA A 87 19.01 12.19 -5.66
CA ALA A 87 19.88 13.21 -6.24
C ALA A 87 21.13 12.57 -6.85
N GLU A 88 21.76 11.66 -6.09
CA GLU A 88 22.96 10.94 -6.47
C GLU A 88 22.71 10.00 -7.65
N GLU A 89 21.69 9.13 -7.56
CA GLU A 89 21.32 8.15 -8.60
C GLU A 89 21.09 8.83 -9.96
N ARG A 90 20.54 10.04 -9.95
CA ARG A 90 20.17 10.79 -11.16
C ARG A 90 21.14 11.91 -11.53
N ALA A 91 22.26 12.05 -10.81
CA ALA A 91 23.24 13.11 -10.97
C ALA A 91 22.60 14.53 -11.00
N LEU A 92 21.62 14.77 -10.12
CA LEU A 92 20.93 16.05 -10.04
C LEU A 92 21.72 17.02 -9.13
N PRO A 93 22.08 18.22 -9.60
CA PRO A 93 22.80 19.18 -8.78
C PRO A 93 21.90 19.71 -7.65
N LEU A 94 22.42 19.70 -6.42
CA LEU A 94 21.79 20.36 -5.28
C LEU A 94 22.53 21.64 -4.93
N PRO A 95 21.84 22.70 -4.44
CA PRO A 95 22.51 23.93 -4.00
C PRO A 95 23.48 23.65 -2.86
N VAL A 96 24.73 24.15 -2.96
CA VAL A 96 25.78 23.94 -1.95
C VAL A 96 25.33 24.36 -0.54
N GLN A 97 24.62 25.48 -0.45
CA GLN A 97 24.06 25.99 0.82
C GLN A 97 23.10 24.98 1.47
N LEU A 98 22.34 24.22 0.67
CA LEU A 98 21.43 23.19 1.19
C LEU A 98 22.21 21.98 1.69
N THR A 99 23.21 21.51 0.94
CA THR A 99 24.04 20.36 1.36
C THR A 99 24.84 20.67 2.62
N ASP A 100 25.38 21.88 2.75
CA ASP A 100 26.09 22.33 3.96
C ASP A 100 25.13 22.38 5.16
N ARG A 101 23.90 22.87 4.95
CA ARG A 101 22.88 22.89 6.00
C ARG A 101 22.47 21.49 6.43
N ILE A 102 22.31 20.55 5.50
CA ILE A 102 22.01 19.14 5.79
C ILE A 102 23.13 18.54 6.63
N ALA A 103 24.40 18.75 6.24
CA ALA A 103 25.56 18.22 6.96
C ALA A 103 25.64 18.77 8.40
N ALA A 104 25.42 20.08 8.58
CA ALA A 104 25.39 20.70 9.91
C ALA A 104 24.27 20.12 10.80
N LEU A 105 23.04 20.04 10.29
CA LEU A 105 21.90 19.49 11.03
C LEU A 105 22.08 18.00 11.35
N ARG A 106 22.72 17.24 10.45
CA ARG A 106 23.07 15.83 10.70
C ARG A 106 24.04 15.69 11.86
N ALA A 107 25.06 16.55 11.93
CA ALA A 107 26.03 16.51 13.02
C ALA A 107 25.39 16.88 14.36
N GLU A 108 24.43 17.82 14.36
CA GLU A 108 23.63 18.17 15.54
C GLU A 108 22.78 16.96 16.01
N ASP A 109 22.01 16.37 15.11
CA ASP A 109 21.04 15.30 15.43
C ASP A 109 21.70 13.94 15.75
N THR A 110 22.89 13.67 15.22
CA THR A 110 23.64 12.42 15.46
C THR A 110 24.65 12.54 16.60
N SER A 111 24.74 13.70 17.26
CA SER A 111 25.59 13.87 18.44
C SER A 111 25.17 12.94 19.57
N LEU A 112 26.14 12.48 20.39
CA LEU A 112 25.87 11.55 21.50
C LEU A 112 24.82 12.09 22.49
N LEU A 113 24.86 13.39 22.76
CA LEU A 113 23.91 14.09 23.63
C LEU A 113 22.51 14.13 23.00
N ALA A 114 22.38 14.51 21.73
CA ALA A 114 21.10 14.54 21.04
C ALA A 114 20.48 13.13 20.94
N MET A 115 21.31 12.12 20.70
CA MET A 115 20.87 10.72 20.63
C MET A 115 20.41 10.20 21.99
N ALA A 116 21.12 10.51 23.07
CA ALA A 116 20.71 10.14 24.43
C ALA A 116 19.39 10.81 24.83
N ASP A 117 19.24 12.09 24.53
CA ASP A 117 18.01 12.86 24.79
C ASP A 117 16.83 12.37 23.94
N SER A 118 17.06 12.08 22.66
CA SER A 118 16.05 11.50 21.77
C SER A 118 15.56 10.14 22.31
N CYS A 119 16.47 9.27 22.75
CA CYS A 119 16.11 7.98 23.32
C CYS A 119 15.38 8.09 24.67
N ALA A 120 15.76 9.07 25.51
CA ALA A 120 15.05 9.35 26.76
C ALA A 120 13.61 9.82 26.49
N ARG A 121 13.42 10.73 25.52
CA ARG A 121 12.09 11.15 25.07
C ARG A 121 11.28 9.99 24.50
N CYS A 122 11.90 9.08 23.75
CA CYS A 122 11.23 7.88 23.24
C CYS A 122 10.81 6.89 24.29
N ALA A 123 11.56 6.77 25.38
CA ALA A 123 11.13 5.96 26.51
C ALA A 123 9.86 6.52 27.18
N ILE A 124 9.63 7.84 27.09
CA ILE A 124 8.49 8.52 27.71
C ILE A 124 7.28 8.60 26.77
N ASP A 125 7.45 9.14 25.56
CA ASP A 125 6.40 9.24 24.53
C ASP A 125 6.95 8.85 23.14
N PRO A 126 6.73 7.58 22.72
CA PRO A 126 7.14 7.11 21.39
C PRO A 126 6.50 7.90 20.22
N GLY A 127 5.39 8.59 20.46
CA GLY A 127 4.68 9.38 19.46
C GLY A 127 5.39 10.68 19.06
N GLN A 128 6.39 11.12 19.84
CA GLN A 128 7.16 12.34 19.58
C GLN A 128 8.59 12.03 19.11
N CYS A 129 8.82 10.81 18.64
CA CYS A 129 10.16 10.32 18.36
C CYS A 129 10.61 10.41 16.93
N ALA A 130 11.91 10.70 16.79
CA ALA A 130 12.62 10.47 15.55
C ALA A 130 12.58 8.98 15.23
N LEU A 131 12.30 8.64 13.98
CA LEU A 131 12.21 7.25 13.55
C LEU A 131 13.53 6.48 13.75
N SER A 132 14.65 7.16 13.59
CA SER A 132 15.99 6.62 13.88
C SER A 132 16.18 6.29 15.37
N ALA A 133 15.68 7.12 16.28
CA ALA A 133 15.82 6.93 17.71
C ALA A 133 14.95 5.77 18.23
N GLU A 134 13.72 5.64 17.76
CA GLU A 134 12.86 4.50 18.09
C GLU A 134 13.51 3.17 17.64
N LEU A 135 14.07 3.14 16.43
CA LEU A 135 14.75 1.96 15.91
C LEU A 135 16.00 1.58 16.68
N LEU A 136 16.75 2.57 17.15
CA LEU A 136 17.97 2.34 17.90
C LEU A 136 17.68 1.92 19.35
N CYS A 137 16.71 2.55 19.99
CA CYS A 137 16.53 2.49 21.44
C CYS A 137 15.36 1.62 21.91
N GLN A 138 14.31 1.43 21.09
CA GLN A 138 13.11 0.71 21.48
C GLN A 138 12.82 -0.51 20.61
N ALA A 139 13.11 -0.46 19.31
CA ALA A 139 12.81 -1.56 18.39
C ALA A 139 13.44 -2.91 18.78
N PRO A 140 14.67 -3.00 19.34
CA PRO A 140 15.20 -4.26 19.84
C PRO A 140 14.30 -4.90 20.89
N MET A 141 13.70 -4.11 21.79
CA MET A 141 12.75 -4.61 22.79
C MET A 141 11.37 -4.88 22.20
N ALA A 142 10.86 -4.00 21.34
CA ALA A 142 9.53 -4.10 20.76
C ALA A 142 9.36 -5.27 19.78
N LEU A 143 10.44 -5.71 19.12
CA LEU A 143 10.44 -6.85 18.20
C LEU A 143 10.69 -8.21 18.91
N THR A 144 11.01 -8.20 20.20
CA THR A 144 11.22 -9.42 21.00
C THR A 144 9.94 -9.92 21.66
N SER A 145 9.94 -11.18 22.11
CA SER A 145 8.88 -11.74 22.95
C SER A 145 8.68 -10.98 24.27
N ALA A 146 9.72 -10.31 24.78
CA ALA A 146 9.62 -9.46 25.97
C ALA A 146 8.64 -8.29 25.75
N GLY A 147 8.64 -7.67 24.56
CA GLY A 147 7.70 -6.61 24.20
C GLY A 147 6.24 -7.08 24.17
N ASP A 148 5.99 -8.31 23.73
CA ASP A 148 4.65 -8.92 23.71
C ASP A 148 4.15 -9.22 25.13
N VAL A 149 5.00 -9.80 25.99
CA VAL A 149 4.69 -10.06 27.40
C VAL A 149 4.39 -8.76 28.15
N MET A 150 5.20 -7.72 27.94
CA MET A 150 4.97 -6.41 28.57
C MET A 150 3.67 -5.74 28.09
N GLY A 151 3.25 -5.98 26.84
CA GLY A 151 1.95 -5.50 26.33
C GLY A 151 0.77 -6.15 27.03
N ILE A 152 0.79 -7.48 27.12
CA ILE A 152 -0.24 -8.26 27.81
C ILE A 152 -0.26 -7.92 29.31
N GLY A 153 0.92 -7.79 29.93
CA GLY A 153 1.04 -7.40 31.34
C GLY A 153 0.44 -6.03 31.64
N ARG A 154 0.63 -5.05 30.74
CA ARG A 154 0.05 -3.70 30.87
C ARG A 154 -1.47 -3.72 30.74
N ALA A 155 -2.00 -4.49 29.78
CA ALA A 155 -3.43 -4.70 29.64
C ALA A 155 -4.03 -5.38 30.89
N GLY A 156 -3.35 -6.37 31.45
CA GLY A 156 -3.74 -7.02 32.70
C GLY A 156 -3.72 -6.06 33.90
N TRP A 157 -2.69 -5.21 34.00
CA TRP A 157 -2.61 -4.17 35.03
C TRP A 157 -3.76 -3.16 34.92
N ASN A 158 -4.05 -2.67 33.72
CA ASN A 158 -5.16 -1.75 33.50
C ASN A 158 -6.50 -2.41 33.84
N TYR A 159 -6.70 -3.67 33.45
CA TYR A 159 -7.89 -4.43 33.81
C TYR A 159 -8.08 -4.58 35.33
N MET A 160 -7.01 -4.89 36.07
CA MET A 160 -7.07 -5.02 37.54
C MET A 160 -7.29 -3.69 38.26
N THR A 161 -6.78 -2.58 37.70
CA THR A 161 -6.91 -1.24 38.28
C THR A 161 -8.16 -0.49 37.83
N GLY A 162 -9.00 -1.10 36.98
CA GLY A 162 -10.21 -0.48 36.43
C GLY A 162 -9.92 0.61 35.38
N ALA A 163 -8.69 0.70 34.88
CA ALA A 163 -8.32 1.60 33.79
C ALA A 163 -8.71 1.03 32.42
N GLU A 164 -8.83 1.90 31.41
CA GLU A 164 -9.15 1.48 30.05
C GLU A 164 -8.05 0.54 29.49
N VAL A 165 -8.49 -0.58 28.93
CA VAL A 165 -7.62 -1.55 28.26
C VAL A 165 -7.50 -1.17 26.79
N ASP A 166 -6.28 -0.91 26.33
CA ASP A 166 -5.99 -0.73 24.90
C ASP A 166 -6.14 -2.09 24.19
N GLN A 167 -7.35 -2.34 23.69
CA GLN A 167 -7.72 -3.59 23.02
C GLN A 167 -6.82 -3.89 21.81
N LEU A 168 -6.33 -2.87 21.13
CA LEU A 168 -5.50 -3.03 19.94
C LEU A 168 -4.03 -3.31 20.31
N ASP A 169 -3.47 -2.72 21.39
CA ASP A 169 -2.12 -3.11 21.86
C ASP A 169 -2.16 -4.53 22.43
N LEU A 170 -3.24 -4.90 23.14
CA LEU A 170 -3.46 -6.26 23.62
C LEU A 170 -3.57 -7.26 22.47
N ALA A 171 -4.40 -6.98 21.45
CA ALA A 171 -4.57 -7.86 20.30
C ALA A 171 -3.26 -8.04 19.52
N LEU A 172 -2.53 -6.95 19.25
CA LEU A 172 -1.23 -7.01 18.58
C LEU A 172 -0.20 -7.80 19.39
N SER A 173 -0.17 -7.62 20.72
CA SER A 173 0.72 -8.38 21.62
C SER A 173 0.35 -9.87 21.69
N ALA A 174 -0.95 -10.19 21.70
CA ALA A 174 -1.44 -11.55 21.71
C ALA A 174 -1.10 -12.26 20.38
N VAL A 175 -1.26 -11.58 19.23
CA VAL A 175 -0.83 -12.09 17.93
C VAL A 175 0.69 -12.31 17.90
N GLY A 176 1.48 -11.37 18.42
CA GLY A 176 2.95 -11.51 18.52
C GLY A 176 3.39 -12.69 19.39
N LEU A 177 2.72 -12.91 20.53
CA LEU A 177 3.04 -14.00 21.47
C LEU A 177 2.60 -15.37 20.92
N THR A 178 1.39 -15.47 20.36
CA THR A 178 0.87 -16.70 19.72
C THR A 178 1.69 -17.10 18.50
N ALA A 179 2.11 -16.14 17.67
CA ALA A 179 3.04 -16.38 16.58
C ALA A 179 4.37 -16.96 17.09
N THR A 180 4.88 -16.48 18.23
CA THR A 180 6.12 -16.99 18.85
C THR A 180 5.95 -18.43 19.37
N ALA A 181 4.82 -18.74 20.01
CA ALA A 181 4.52 -20.09 20.50
C ALA A 181 4.30 -21.10 19.36
N ALA A 182 3.63 -20.66 18.28
CA ALA A 182 3.38 -21.50 17.11
C ALA A 182 4.68 -21.80 16.32
N VAL A 183 5.66 -20.88 16.27
CA VAL A 183 6.95 -21.13 15.61
C VAL A 183 7.71 -22.31 16.21
N VAL A 184 7.62 -22.49 17.54
CA VAL A 184 8.24 -23.64 18.23
C VAL A 184 7.51 -24.96 17.91
N ALA A 185 6.22 -24.91 17.59
CA ALA A 185 5.38 -26.09 17.37
C ALA A 185 5.15 -26.47 15.90
N SER A 186 5.16 -25.52 14.96
CA SER A 186 4.65 -25.71 13.59
C SER A 186 5.67 -25.53 12.46
N GLY A 187 6.97 -25.37 12.75
CA GLY A 187 8.01 -25.39 11.72
C GLY A 187 8.01 -24.17 10.77
N GLY A 188 7.80 -22.96 11.29
CA GLY A 188 8.25 -21.72 10.63
C GLY A 188 7.21 -20.87 9.89
N THR A 189 5.98 -21.35 9.67
CA THR A 189 4.95 -20.59 8.92
C THR A 189 4.41 -19.35 9.66
N THR A 190 4.50 -19.30 11.00
CA THR A 190 3.97 -18.21 11.85
C THR A 190 4.99 -17.12 12.18
N MET A 191 6.26 -17.28 11.80
CA MET A 191 7.33 -16.30 12.01
C MET A 191 7.12 -15.03 11.16
N THR A 192 6.37 -15.19 10.08
CA THR A 192 6.05 -14.20 9.04
C THR A 192 5.13 -13.10 9.56
N LEU A 193 4.02 -13.45 10.23
CA LEU A 193 3.07 -12.49 10.80
C LEU A 193 3.63 -11.69 11.98
N LYS A 194 4.60 -12.23 12.74
CA LYS A 194 5.21 -11.55 13.90
C LYS A 194 5.90 -10.24 13.49
N LEU A 195 6.63 -10.24 12.37
CA LEU A 195 7.29 -9.05 11.86
C LEU A 195 6.26 -7.99 11.43
N GLY A 196 5.20 -8.40 10.72
CA GLY A 196 4.13 -7.48 10.30
C GLY A 196 3.40 -6.85 11.50
N ALA A 197 3.03 -7.67 12.50
CA ALA A 197 2.35 -7.21 13.71
C ALA A 197 3.25 -6.32 14.58
N GLY A 198 4.51 -6.69 14.77
CA GLY A 198 5.49 -5.90 15.53
C GLY A 198 5.75 -4.53 14.90
N MET A 199 5.95 -4.47 13.59
CA MET A 199 6.15 -3.21 12.87
C MET A 199 4.89 -2.33 12.91
N THR A 200 3.70 -2.94 12.76
CA THR A 200 2.43 -2.20 12.87
C THR A 200 2.22 -1.65 14.28
N ARG A 201 2.62 -2.40 15.32
CA ARG A 201 2.56 -1.97 16.72
C ARG A 201 3.49 -0.79 16.98
N ILE A 202 4.74 -0.85 16.52
CA ILE A 202 5.70 0.26 16.62
C ILE A 202 5.13 1.48 15.90
N ALA A 203 4.68 1.34 14.66
CA ALA A 203 4.10 2.43 13.90
C ALA A 203 2.85 3.04 14.58
N ARG A 204 2.02 2.24 15.26
CA ARG A 204 0.91 2.76 16.06
C ARG A 204 1.39 3.59 17.24
N ARG A 205 2.37 3.09 18.02
CA ARG A 205 2.94 3.82 19.16
C ARG A 205 3.58 5.14 18.73
N MET A 206 4.23 5.13 17.58
CA MET A 206 4.79 6.32 16.94
C MET A 206 3.75 7.22 16.25
N ARG A 207 2.45 6.88 16.30
CA ARG A 207 1.37 7.62 15.63
C ARG A 207 1.59 7.80 14.12
N LEU A 208 2.27 6.85 13.48
CA LEU A 208 2.55 6.85 12.05
C LEU A 208 1.40 6.30 11.21
N LEU A 209 0.47 5.55 11.82
CA LEU A 209 -0.64 4.95 11.09
C LEU A 209 -1.65 6.01 10.63
N SER A 210 -2.17 5.87 9.42
CA SER A 210 -3.21 6.77 8.93
C SER A 210 -4.50 6.60 9.74
N PRO A 211 -5.33 7.66 9.86
CA PRO A 211 -6.63 7.55 10.54
C PRO A 211 -7.53 6.46 9.94
N ARG A 212 -7.43 6.21 8.63
CA ARG A 212 -8.20 5.16 7.94
C ARG A 212 -7.75 3.78 8.37
N LEU A 213 -6.44 3.55 8.45
CA LEU A 213 -5.91 2.28 8.92
C LEU A 213 -6.25 2.03 10.39
N VAL A 214 -6.13 3.04 11.25
CA VAL A 214 -6.56 2.93 12.65
C VAL A 214 -8.05 2.57 12.74
N GLY A 215 -8.91 3.25 11.96
CA GLY A 215 -10.34 2.93 11.89
C GLY A 215 -10.61 1.50 11.40
N LEU A 216 -9.88 1.03 10.38
CA LEU A 216 -9.96 -0.35 9.90
C LEU A 216 -9.58 -1.34 11.00
N MET A 217 -8.49 -1.09 11.73
CA MET A 217 -8.01 -1.96 12.80
C MET A 217 -9.04 -2.05 13.93
N ASP A 218 -9.56 -0.90 14.37
CA ASP A 218 -10.58 -0.82 15.42
C ASP A 218 -11.86 -1.57 15.04
N ASP A 219 -12.39 -1.30 13.85
CA ASP A 219 -13.59 -1.95 13.33
C ASP A 219 -13.39 -3.47 13.17
N THR A 220 -12.24 -3.86 12.63
CA THR A 220 -11.84 -5.26 12.48
C THR A 220 -11.75 -5.97 13.82
N LEU A 221 -11.21 -5.35 14.86
CA LEU A 221 -11.10 -5.97 16.19
C LEU A 221 -12.44 -6.04 16.92
N ARG A 222 -13.27 -5.01 16.82
CA ARG A 222 -14.63 -5.01 17.38
C ARG A 222 -15.48 -6.13 16.77
N ARG A 223 -15.41 -6.30 15.45
CA ARG A 223 -16.18 -7.33 14.72
C ARG A 223 -15.49 -8.68 14.68
N GLY A 224 -14.18 -8.74 14.77
CA GLY A 224 -13.40 -9.95 14.56
C GLY A 224 -13.07 -10.74 15.82
N VAL A 225 -13.20 -10.16 17.02
CA VAL A 225 -12.89 -10.83 18.28
C VAL A 225 -14.15 -10.94 19.14
N ASP A 226 -14.39 -12.12 19.71
CA ASP A 226 -15.38 -12.30 20.77
C ASP A 226 -14.80 -11.90 22.14
N TRP A 227 -14.90 -10.61 22.44
CA TRP A 227 -14.42 -10.04 23.70
C TRP A 227 -15.17 -10.55 24.93
N ALA A 228 -16.43 -11.00 24.77
CA ALA A 228 -17.24 -11.50 25.87
C ALA A 228 -16.77 -12.89 26.33
N ALA A 229 -16.27 -13.71 25.40
CA ALA A 229 -15.73 -15.03 25.69
C ALA A 229 -14.23 -15.01 26.06
N LEU A 230 -13.54 -13.87 25.92
CA LEU A 230 -12.12 -13.71 26.28
C LEU A 230 -11.79 -14.10 27.74
N PRO A 231 -12.59 -13.74 28.77
CA PRO A 231 -12.30 -14.12 30.16
C PRO A 231 -12.35 -15.63 30.41
N ALA A 232 -12.93 -16.42 29.50
CA ALA A 232 -13.01 -17.86 29.59
C ALA A 232 -11.85 -18.58 28.88
N ALA A 233 -11.06 -17.89 28.04
CA ALA A 233 -9.93 -18.50 27.35
C ALA A 233 -8.82 -18.89 28.33
N ARG A 234 -8.36 -20.15 28.26
CA ARG A 234 -7.27 -20.67 29.10
C ARG A 234 -6.10 -21.22 28.28
N SER A 235 -6.27 -21.34 26.97
CA SER A 235 -5.27 -21.87 26.04
C SER A 235 -5.19 -21.04 24.75
N THR A 236 -4.13 -21.25 23.97
CA THR A 236 -3.98 -20.65 22.63
C THR A 236 -5.05 -21.12 21.65
N ASP A 237 -5.52 -22.36 21.80
CA ASP A 237 -6.62 -22.90 21.00
C ASP A 237 -7.93 -22.18 21.29
N ASP A 238 -8.21 -21.86 22.55
CA ASP A 238 -9.39 -21.08 22.91
C ASP A 238 -9.31 -19.68 22.32
N LEU A 239 -8.14 -19.03 22.38
CA LEU A 239 -7.92 -17.73 21.75
C LEU A 239 -8.18 -17.76 20.24
N SER A 240 -7.76 -18.83 19.56
CA SER A 240 -8.00 -18.98 18.11
C SER A 240 -9.49 -19.08 17.76
N ARG A 241 -10.31 -19.66 18.66
CA ARG A 241 -11.77 -19.78 18.49
C ARG A 241 -12.51 -18.46 18.71
N LEU A 242 -11.92 -17.53 19.47
CA LEU A 242 -12.46 -16.18 19.67
C LEU A 242 -12.33 -15.31 18.42
N VAL A 243 -11.44 -15.68 17.49
CA VAL A 243 -11.13 -14.91 16.29
C VAL A 243 -12.00 -15.37 15.13
N ARG A 244 -12.90 -14.49 14.68
CA ARG A 244 -13.67 -14.66 13.45
C ARG A 244 -12.77 -14.36 12.25
N GLN A 245 -12.15 -15.41 11.70
CA GLN A 245 -11.14 -15.34 10.64
C GLN A 245 -11.57 -14.49 9.42
N ALA A 246 -12.84 -14.60 9.01
CA ALA A 246 -13.37 -13.83 7.88
C ALA A 246 -13.34 -12.31 8.13
N GLU A 247 -13.59 -11.89 9.37
CA GLU A 247 -13.65 -10.49 9.79
C GLU A 247 -12.25 -9.90 9.96
N VAL A 248 -11.27 -10.70 10.42
CA VAL A 248 -9.89 -10.23 10.62
C VAL A 248 -9.02 -10.25 9.36
N ARG A 249 -9.53 -10.83 8.27
CA ARG A 249 -8.79 -10.95 6.99
C ARG A 249 -8.20 -9.63 6.48
N PRO A 250 -8.92 -8.49 6.45
CA PRO A 250 -8.33 -7.24 5.97
C PRO A 250 -7.10 -6.81 6.78
N LEU A 251 -7.13 -7.02 8.09
CA LEU A 251 -6.00 -6.70 8.97
C LEU A 251 -4.83 -7.66 8.77
N THR A 252 -5.09 -8.96 8.61
CA THR A 252 -4.02 -9.93 8.33
C THR A 252 -3.37 -9.69 6.97
N GLU A 253 -4.13 -9.28 5.96
CA GLU A 253 -3.61 -8.87 4.65
C GLU A 253 -2.71 -7.62 4.75
N VAL A 254 -3.08 -6.62 5.56
CA VAL A 254 -2.20 -5.48 5.86
C VAL A 254 -0.89 -5.96 6.50
N MET A 255 -0.98 -6.78 7.55
CA MET A 255 0.21 -7.30 8.25
C MET A 255 1.13 -8.10 7.33
N GLN A 256 0.58 -8.91 6.42
CA GLN A 256 1.34 -9.62 5.40
C GLN A 256 2.04 -8.66 4.43
N GLY A 257 1.38 -7.59 4.00
CA GLY A 257 2.00 -6.53 3.20
C GLY A 257 3.14 -5.84 3.95
N VAL A 258 2.95 -5.53 5.23
CA VAL A 258 3.98 -4.90 6.09
C VAL A 258 5.18 -5.82 6.29
N GLN A 259 4.96 -7.10 6.52
CA GLN A 259 6.04 -8.07 6.60
C GLN A 259 6.84 -8.11 5.30
N ARG A 260 6.17 -8.20 4.15
CA ARG A 260 6.81 -8.25 2.84
C ARG A 260 7.64 -6.99 2.57
N MET A 261 7.14 -5.81 2.97
CA MET A 261 7.94 -4.59 2.97
C MET A 261 9.18 -4.74 3.87
N GLY A 262 9.02 -5.23 5.09
CA GLY A 262 10.13 -5.44 6.05
C GLY A 262 11.16 -6.48 5.60
N THR A 263 10.82 -7.40 4.69
CA THR A 263 11.80 -8.32 4.09
C THR A 263 12.59 -7.68 2.95
N ALA A 264 12.04 -6.67 2.29
CA ALA A 264 12.67 -6.00 1.15
C ALA A 264 13.37 -4.68 1.52
N LEU A 265 13.01 -4.09 2.67
CA LEU A 265 13.44 -2.75 3.07
C LEU A 265 14.03 -2.72 4.49
N PRO A 266 14.93 -1.77 4.77
CA PRO A 266 15.33 -1.46 6.13
C PRO A 266 14.11 -1.14 7.03
N PRO A 267 14.17 -1.43 8.35
CA PRO A 267 13.05 -1.19 9.26
C PRO A 267 12.52 0.25 9.24
N GLY A 268 13.41 1.26 9.18
CA GLY A 268 12.99 2.66 9.10
C GLY A 268 12.25 3.01 7.83
N GLN A 269 12.67 2.47 6.69
CA GLN A 269 11.92 2.65 5.45
C GLN A 269 10.55 1.99 5.52
N THR A 270 10.46 0.78 6.11
CA THR A 270 9.18 0.09 6.30
C THR A 270 8.22 0.87 7.21
N LEU A 271 8.69 1.34 8.36
CA LEU A 271 7.91 2.16 9.29
C LEU A 271 7.48 3.49 8.68
N HIS A 272 8.34 4.11 7.89
CA HIS A 272 8.00 5.33 7.17
C HIS A 272 6.86 5.07 6.16
N LEU A 273 6.94 3.98 5.38
CA LEU A 273 5.92 3.65 4.37
C LEU A 273 4.55 3.30 4.96
N LEU A 274 4.49 2.82 6.20
CA LEU A 274 3.23 2.53 6.91
C LEU A 274 2.30 3.75 7.01
N ARG A 275 2.84 4.97 6.98
CA ARG A 275 2.03 6.20 6.96
C ARG A 275 1.20 6.38 5.69
N TYR A 276 1.58 5.67 4.62
CA TYR A 276 0.89 5.69 3.34
C TYR A 276 -0.08 4.51 3.18
N VAL A 277 -0.19 3.61 4.16
CA VAL A 277 -1.10 2.47 4.13
C VAL A 277 -2.45 2.89 4.72
N ASP A 278 -3.51 2.88 3.89
CA ASP A 278 -4.88 3.08 4.38
C ASP A 278 -5.66 1.76 4.53
N ASP A 279 -5.30 0.75 3.73
CA ASP A 279 -5.98 -0.55 3.69
C ASP A 279 -5.04 -1.66 3.19
N ALA A 280 -5.58 -2.89 3.10
CA ALA A 280 -4.87 -4.06 2.60
C ALA A 280 -4.36 -3.92 1.15
N THR A 281 -5.08 -3.17 0.31
CA THR A 281 -4.67 -2.95 -1.10
C THR A 281 -3.45 -2.06 -1.16
N ASP A 282 -3.42 -0.97 -0.38
CA ASP A 282 -2.26 -0.10 -0.29
C ASP A 282 -1.05 -0.84 0.29
N ALA A 283 -1.23 -1.61 1.37
CA ALA A 283 -0.16 -2.42 1.96
C ALA A 283 0.43 -3.40 0.93
N ARG A 284 -0.42 -4.09 0.17
CA ARG A 284 0.00 -5.03 -0.87
C ARG A 284 0.71 -4.35 -2.04
N ARG A 285 0.27 -3.17 -2.46
CA ARG A 285 0.91 -2.39 -3.55
C ARG A 285 2.25 -1.83 -3.13
N LEU A 286 2.36 -1.31 -1.91
CA LEU A 286 3.62 -0.86 -1.34
C LEU A 286 4.60 -2.02 -1.18
N ALA A 287 4.13 -3.20 -0.74
CA ALA A 287 4.93 -4.41 -0.69
C ALA A 287 5.44 -4.85 -2.07
N ASN A 288 4.58 -4.88 -3.10
CA ASN A 288 5.01 -5.17 -4.47
C ASN A 288 6.08 -4.18 -4.96
N ALA A 289 5.93 -2.89 -4.59
CA ALA A 289 6.90 -1.86 -4.97
C ALA A 289 8.21 -1.95 -4.18
N ALA A 290 8.15 -2.33 -2.90
CA ALA A 290 9.29 -2.61 -2.04
C ALA A 290 10.12 -3.78 -2.60
N GLU A 291 9.47 -4.88 -2.96
CA GLU A 291 10.11 -6.04 -3.56
C GLU A 291 10.76 -5.72 -4.92
N ALA A 292 10.14 -4.85 -5.72
CA ALA A 292 10.64 -4.47 -7.04
C ALA A 292 11.77 -3.43 -6.99
N LEU A 293 11.65 -2.42 -6.15
CA LEU A 293 12.55 -1.26 -6.15
C LEU A 293 13.64 -1.38 -5.07
N GLY A 294 13.41 -2.16 -4.02
CA GLY A 294 14.29 -2.26 -2.85
C GLY A 294 14.41 -0.93 -2.11
N PRO A 295 15.59 -0.58 -1.56
CA PRO A 295 15.80 0.66 -0.79
C PRO A 295 15.37 1.96 -1.51
N ARG A 296 15.33 1.92 -2.84
CA ARG A 296 14.90 3.03 -3.70
C ARG A 296 13.41 3.36 -3.60
N THR A 297 12.60 2.53 -2.93
CA THR A 297 11.15 2.71 -2.78
C THR A 297 10.80 4.03 -2.11
N VAL A 298 11.46 4.37 -0.99
CA VAL A 298 11.13 5.60 -0.25
C VAL A 298 11.42 6.84 -1.08
N GLY A 299 12.58 6.92 -1.73
CA GLY A 299 12.94 8.09 -2.55
C GLY A 299 11.96 8.30 -3.70
N ARG A 300 11.56 7.23 -4.40
CA ARG A 300 10.56 7.26 -5.47
C ARG A 300 9.17 7.64 -4.94
N MET A 301 8.78 7.11 -3.79
CA MET A 301 7.53 7.42 -3.10
C MET A 301 7.46 8.90 -2.71
N GLU A 302 8.52 9.44 -2.11
CA GLU A 302 8.60 10.84 -1.70
C GLU A 302 8.59 11.81 -2.87
N VAL A 303 9.29 11.50 -3.96
CA VAL A 303 9.29 12.35 -5.16
C VAL A 303 7.91 12.33 -5.85
N LEU A 304 7.36 11.13 -6.10
CA LEU A 304 6.13 10.98 -6.88
C LEU A 304 4.85 11.28 -6.09
N GLY A 305 4.87 11.11 -4.77
CA GLY A 305 3.70 11.18 -3.91
C GLY A 305 2.76 9.97 -4.07
N LYS A 306 1.91 9.73 -3.05
CA LYS A 306 1.15 8.47 -2.87
C LYS A 306 0.35 8.10 -4.12
N ALA A 307 -0.41 9.05 -4.65
CA ALA A 307 -1.32 8.79 -5.76
C ALA A 307 -0.60 8.43 -7.07
N ARG A 308 0.56 9.00 -7.38
CA ARG A 308 1.31 8.65 -8.61
C ARG A 308 2.08 7.35 -8.41
N PHE A 309 2.71 7.18 -7.25
CA PHE A 309 3.47 5.99 -6.92
C PHE A 309 2.59 4.73 -6.94
N LEU A 310 1.44 4.73 -6.25
CA LEU A 310 0.52 3.58 -6.24
C LEU A 310 -0.16 3.34 -7.59
N ARG A 311 -0.27 4.36 -8.45
CA ARG A 311 -0.71 4.16 -9.84
C ARG A 311 0.35 3.48 -10.70
N ALA A 312 1.64 3.66 -10.38
CA ALA A 312 2.73 2.97 -11.08
C ALA A 312 2.74 1.47 -10.79
N THR A 313 2.19 1.03 -9.65
CA THR A 313 2.12 -0.38 -9.26
C THR A 313 0.99 -1.16 -9.92
N ILE A 314 0.13 -0.50 -10.71
CA ILE A 314 -0.99 -1.13 -11.40
C ILE A 314 -0.85 -1.03 -12.92
N ARG A 315 -1.56 -1.91 -13.61
CA ARG A 315 -1.77 -1.86 -15.05
C ARG A 315 -3.21 -2.21 -15.39
N TRP A 316 -3.65 -1.78 -16.56
CA TRP A 316 -4.91 -2.28 -17.14
C TRP A 316 -4.83 -3.79 -17.33
N SER A 317 -5.90 -4.49 -16.96
CA SER A 317 -6.01 -5.92 -17.22
C SER A 317 -6.16 -6.20 -18.71
N GLU A 318 -5.74 -7.39 -19.15
CA GLU A 318 -5.95 -7.83 -20.54
C GLU A 318 -7.44 -7.82 -20.91
N VAL A 319 -8.31 -8.16 -19.94
CA VAL A 319 -9.76 -8.11 -20.12
C VAL A 319 -10.27 -6.70 -20.35
N MET A 320 -9.66 -5.70 -19.70
CA MET A 320 -10.02 -4.30 -19.97
C MET A 320 -9.56 -3.86 -21.37
N TRP A 321 -8.40 -4.33 -21.85
CA TRP A 321 -8.00 -4.12 -23.24
C TRP A 321 -8.95 -4.80 -24.23
N GLN A 322 -9.41 -6.01 -23.91
CA GLN A 322 -10.41 -6.74 -24.71
C GLN A 322 -11.76 -6.00 -24.74
N LEU A 323 -12.20 -5.44 -23.61
CA LEU A 323 -13.39 -4.58 -23.55
C LEU A 323 -13.24 -3.30 -24.37
N ALA A 324 -12.09 -2.62 -24.25
CA ALA A 324 -11.84 -1.40 -25.00
C ALA A 324 -11.83 -1.70 -26.51
N ALA A 325 -11.21 -2.81 -26.91
CA ALA A 325 -11.19 -3.27 -28.29
C ALA A 325 -12.60 -3.65 -28.80
N SER A 326 -13.41 -4.34 -27.99
CA SER A 326 -14.77 -4.72 -28.38
C SER A 326 -15.70 -3.49 -28.48
N LEU A 327 -15.58 -2.53 -27.56
CA LEU A 327 -16.30 -1.26 -27.63
C LEU A 327 -15.88 -0.42 -28.84
N ALA A 328 -14.58 -0.33 -29.12
CA ALA A 328 -14.08 0.32 -30.32
C ALA A 328 -14.61 -0.35 -31.60
N GLY A 329 -14.63 -1.69 -31.62
CA GLY A 329 -15.21 -2.48 -32.71
C GLY A 329 -16.70 -2.20 -32.92
N LEU A 330 -17.48 -2.09 -31.84
CA LEU A 330 -18.90 -1.75 -31.88
C LEU A 330 -19.12 -0.34 -32.46
N LEU A 331 -18.33 0.64 -32.02
CA LEU A 331 -18.39 2.02 -32.53
C LEU A 331 -18.03 2.09 -34.02
N LEU A 332 -17.00 1.35 -34.46
CA LEU A 332 -16.63 1.25 -35.86
C LEU A 332 -17.75 0.60 -36.69
N SER A 333 -18.36 -0.46 -36.17
CA SER A 333 -19.50 -1.12 -36.82
C SER A 333 -20.67 -0.16 -36.99
N LEU A 334 -21.02 0.61 -35.94
CA LEU A 334 -22.07 1.62 -35.99
C LEU A 334 -21.76 2.71 -37.05
N ALA A 335 -20.53 3.22 -37.06
CA ALA A 335 -20.09 4.22 -38.04
C ALA A 335 -20.19 3.69 -39.47
N SER A 336 -19.85 2.42 -39.71
CA SER A 336 -19.96 1.79 -41.03
C SER A 336 -21.42 1.69 -41.53
N VAL A 337 -22.36 1.40 -40.63
CA VAL A 337 -23.80 1.35 -40.96
C VAL A 337 -24.33 2.74 -41.30
N LEU A 338 -23.95 3.76 -40.52
CA LEU A 338 -24.33 5.15 -40.78
C LEU A 338 -23.77 5.65 -42.12
N ALA A 339 -22.49 5.38 -42.41
CA ALA A 339 -21.87 5.72 -43.68
C ALA A 339 -22.59 5.03 -44.86
N GLY A 340 -22.92 3.74 -44.72
CA GLY A 340 -23.69 2.99 -45.72
C GLY A 340 -25.10 3.55 -45.93
N MET A 341 -25.76 4.02 -44.88
CA MET A 341 -27.06 4.69 -44.98
C MET A 341 -26.97 5.97 -45.79
N VAL A 342 -26.02 6.85 -45.46
CA VAL A 342 -25.77 8.11 -46.16
C VAL A 342 -25.49 7.87 -47.63
N GLN A 343 -24.55 6.97 -47.96
CA GLN A 343 -24.22 6.63 -49.35
C GLN A 343 -25.46 6.12 -50.12
N SER A 344 -26.32 5.33 -49.48
CA SER A 344 -27.54 4.81 -50.09
C SER A 344 -28.62 5.86 -50.34
N VAL A 345 -28.63 6.93 -49.54
CA VAL A 345 -29.53 8.09 -49.70
C VAL A 345 -28.99 9.00 -50.80
N SER A 346 -27.69 9.32 -50.77
CA SER A 346 -27.03 10.15 -51.79
C SER A 346 -27.17 9.54 -53.20
N LEU A 347 -26.95 8.23 -53.36
CA LEU A 347 -27.14 7.55 -54.65
C LEU A 347 -28.61 7.52 -55.11
N ARG A 348 -29.58 7.50 -54.17
CA ARG A 348 -31.01 7.59 -54.52
C ARG A 348 -31.42 8.99 -54.94
N LEU A 349 -30.85 10.02 -54.32
CA LEU A 349 -31.06 11.41 -54.69
C LEU A 349 -30.45 11.70 -56.07
N LEU A 350 -29.21 11.27 -56.32
CA LEU A 350 -28.56 11.43 -57.61
C LEU A 350 -29.32 10.74 -58.75
N ARG A 351 -29.88 9.54 -58.51
CA ARG A 351 -30.74 8.84 -59.49
C ARG A 351 -32.13 9.46 -59.71
N ARG A 352 -32.57 10.38 -58.85
CA ARG A 352 -33.83 11.12 -59.04
C ARG A 352 -33.61 12.45 -59.75
N LEU A 353 -32.35 12.92 -59.80
CA LEU A 353 -31.95 14.17 -60.45
C LEU A 353 -31.41 13.93 -61.87
N ALA A 354 -31.08 12.69 -62.22
CA ALA A 354 -30.75 12.23 -63.57
C ALA A 354 -31.96 11.52 -64.19
#